data_AF-A0A6A4V5W6-F1
#
_entry.id   AF-A0A6A4V5W6-F1
#
_cell.length_a   1.000
_cell.length_b   1.000
_cell.length_c   1.000
_cell.angle_alpha   90.00
_cell.angle_beta   90.00
_cell.angle_gamma   90.00
#
_symmetry.space_group_name_H-M   'P 1'
#
loop_
_entity.id
_entity.type
_entity.pdbx_description
1 polymer ?
#
loop_
_entity_poly.entity_id
_entity_poly.type
_entity_poly.pdbx_seq_one_letter_code
_entity_poly.pdbx_strand_id
1 'polypeptide(L)'
;MSARNSGKMSMDRQIDANKVTEDETIIEAKTSLLPEEMRRLARAQLHLKVFSRTHPDRQLEGIIMPRIGCNVFSALLSGVKSNDKTPPATTASGLATLRLWNDGRLDYAIRLIDVRSTVLRISIETDLRRRAGGGARPAYEVDDVLPQYLNGWANGTLRRMVARDVEALLDEDLYINVGTEQYRSELRGRVTQLTVSEARQSDAPIMLTSRNSSSAGVAWMAVDDDCALHYKVQVADRTPGNRRIELVEFPGRKRRQRVLAEFGGSRAENRINNLPKTTMMRMEKGQTVVKVVPLNGDDEMSSEHAKVFVPKSCLPTRRIRLDNYHMDGDDGEENEIQRSYDCEYENQIYEEGTQWEASHESCKICSCTHGKVSCERILCPTLTCRNQHTPNGSCCPVCDGDEPEEAEVANDPTEGCLLANRFRAVGSIWHPYVPPFGFNKCVTCTCQLGSAPGDYQVSCSKPPCPDLDCPGREYMPSGACCRECRPVAKIEPRILASTYRGAMGDEGHEMSQEEILQAGGCRKGTMVYRNGDTWHPRIATIGLMPCITCRCRDGSKMCGRTRCPELNCRNTKEVPGQCCPVCVDHNKPTEKKATRRRRSQV
;
A
#
# COMPACT_ATOMS: atom_id res chain seq x y z
N MET A 1 15.88 16.01 -37.09
CA MET A 1 16.37 15.60 -38.42
C MET A 1 16.81 14.14 -38.34
N SER A 2 16.48 13.34 -39.36
CA SER A 2 16.71 11.89 -39.38
C SER A 2 18.16 11.56 -39.76
N ALA A 3 18.80 10.66 -39.02
CA ALA A 3 19.95 9.90 -39.49
C ALA A 3 19.75 8.43 -39.10
N ARG A 4 19.55 7.57 -40.10
CA ARG A 4 19.66 6.12 -39.96
C ARG A 4 21.15 5.77 -39.97
N ASN A 5 21.68 5.29 -38.86
CA ASN A 5 22.77 4.31 -38.88
C ASN A 5 22.82 3.54 -37.56
N SER A 6 23.00 2.21 -37.68
CA SER A 6 23.17 1.21 -36.61
C SER A 6 21.97 0.96 -35.67
N GLY A 7 21.01 0.11 -36.08
CA GLY A 7 20.27 -0.86 -35.25
C GLY A 7 19.54 -0.46 -33.96
N LYS A 8 19.66 0.78 -33.48
CA LYS A 8 19.03 1.33 -32.28
C LYS A 8 18.15 2.49 -32.73
N MET A 9 16.84 2.29 -32.68
CA MET A 9 15.89 3.40 -32.70
C MET A 9 16.13 4.21 -31.41
N SER A 10 16.81 5.35 -31.52
CA SER A 10 16.90 6.33 -30.43
C SER A 10 15.64 7.18 -30.46
N MET A 11 14.92 7.21 -29.34
CA MET A 11 13.82 8.14 -29.12
C MET A 11 14.37 9.36 -28.39
N ASP A 12 14.63 10.46 -29.10
CA ASP A 12 14.97 11.74 -28.48
C ASP A 12 13.67 12.51 -28.17
N ARG A 13 13.19 12.38 -26.93
CA ARG A 13 12.22 13.33 -26.34
C ARG A 13 12.87 13.96 -25.13
N GLN A 14 13.32 15.20 -25.29
CA GLN A 14 13.94 15.99 -24.24
C GLN A 14 12.85 16.65 -23.39
N ILE A 15 12.92 16.45 -22.07
CA ILE A 15 12.03 17.07 -21.08
C ILE A 15 12.92 17.92 -20.17
N ASP A 16 12.63 19.21 -20.08
CA ASP A 16 13.39 20.14 -19.26
C ASP A 16 12.81 20.18 -17.83
N ALA A 17 13.61 19.78 -16.85
CA ALA A 17 13.28 19.87 -15.43
C ALA A 17 13.84 21.16 -14.80
N ASN A 18 13.08 21.80 -13.92
CA ASN A 18 13.55 22.96 -13.17
C ASN A 18 14.52 22.56 -12.04
N LYS A 19 15.38 23.51 -11.67
CA LYS A 19 16.55 23.42 -10.79
C LYS A 19 16.47 22.34 -9.68
N VAL A 20 17.45 21.44 -9.70
CA VAL A 20 17.66 20.37 -8.71
C VAL A 20 18.02 20.98 -7.35
N THR A 21 17.26 20.67 -6.31
CA THR A 21 17.57 20.95 -4.89
C THR A 21 18.14 19.70 -4.21
N GLU A 22 18.67 19.81 -2.99
CA GLU A 22 19.34 18.70 -2.26
C GLU A 22 18.40 17.56 -1.82
N ASP A 23 17.08 17.70 -2.02
CA ASP A 23 16.07 16.66 -1.76
C ASP A 23 15.72 15.85 -3.02
N GLU A 24 15.17 14.63 -2.83
CA GLU A 24 14.73 13.74 -3.91
C GLU A 24 13.94 14.48 -5.00
N THR A 25 14.55 14.62 -6.18
CA THR A 25 13.92 15.30 -7.30
C THR A 25 13.11 14.29 -8.11
N ILE A 26 11.81 14.19 -7.85
CA ILE A 26 10.89 13.37 -8.63
C ILE A 26 10.55 14.09 -9.94
N ILE A 27 10.94 13.48 -11.08
CA ILE A 27 10.61 13.99 -12.42
C ILE A 27 9.43 13.19 -12.98
N GLU A 28 8.25 13.81 -13.03
CA GLU A 28 7.08 13.22 -13.68
C GLU A 28 7.06 13.53 -15.18
N ALA A 29 7.36 12.52 -16.01
CA ALA A 29 7.30 12.62 -17.46
C ALA A 29 6.01 11.98 -18.01
N LYS A 30 5.04 12.81 -18.40
CA LYS A 30 3.81 12.33 -19.06
C LYS A 30 4.04 12.20 -20.57
N THR A 31 4.33 10.98 -21.02
CA THR A 31 4.54 10.67 -22.45
C THR A 31 3.50 9.66 -22.94
N SER A 32 2.95 9.88 -24.13
CA SER A 32 2.15 8.88 -24.84
C SER A 32 3.09 7.93 -25.58
N LEU A 33 3.19 6.68 -25.12
CA LEU A 33 4.00 5.63 -25.74
C LEU A 33 3.18 4.87 -26.79
N LEU A 34 3.82 4.54 -27.92
CA LEU A 34 3.24 3.67 -28.94
C LEU A 34 3.13 2.22 -28.42
N PRO A 35 2.23 1.38 -28.94
CA PRO A 35 2.09 -0.02 -28.52
C PRO A 35 3.37 -0.87 -28.62
N GLU A 36 4.24 -0.57 -29.59
CA GLU A 36 5.54 -1.23 -29.74
C GLU A 36 6.56 -0.76 -28.69
N GLU A 37 6.52 0.52 -28.33
CA GLU A 37 7.34 1.10 -27.27
C GLU A 37 6.87 0.63 -25.90
N MET A 38 5.56 0.49 -25.71
CA MET A 38 4.96 -0.18 -24.54
C MET A 38 5.40 -1.64 -24.44
N ARG A 39 5.50 -2.37 -25.57
CA ARG A 39 6.06 -3.73 -25.60
C ARG A 39 7.54 -3.76 -25.22
N ARG A 40 8.34 -2.78 -25.65
CA ARG A 40 9.76 -2.65 -25.28
C ARG A 40 9.93 -2.24 -23.82
N LEU A 41 9.12 -1.29 -23.33
CA LEU A 41 9.04 -0.90 -21.92
C LEU A 41 8.72 -2.11 -21.05
N ALA A 42 7.68 -2.88 -21.42
CA ALA A 42 7.28 -4.10 -20.73
C ALA A 42 8.34 -5.22 -20.72
N ARG A 43 9.35 -5.14 -21.61
CA ARG A 43 10.47 -6.08 -21.71
C ARG A 43 11.77 -5.52 -21.12
N ALA A 44 11.74 -4.36 -20.46
CA ALA A 44 12.94 -3.67 -19.96
C ALA A 44 13.95 -3.28 -21.06
N GLN A 45 13.45 -3.01 -22.27
CA GLN A 45 14.28 -2.74 -23.46
C GLN A 45 14.37 -1.25 -23.80
N LEU A 46 13.92 -0.36 -22.92
CA LEU A 46 14.04 1.09 -23.08
C LEU A 46 15.06 1.63 -22.07
N HIS A 47 15.95 2.51 -22.54
CA HIS A 47 16.91 3.22 -21.71
C HIS A 47 16.46 4.67 -21.51
N LEU A 48 16.46 5.15 -20.27
CA LEU A 48 16.37 6.56 -19.96
C LEU A 48 17.77 7.13 -19.87
N LYS A 49 18.00 8.27 -20.53
CA LYS A 49 19.19 9.09 -20.34
C LYS A 49 18.77 10.45 -19.82
N VAL A 50 19.40 10.88 -18.72
CA VAL A 50 19.22 12.22 -18.15
C VAL A 50 20.56 12.92 -18.22
N PHE A 51 20.63 14.06 -18.87
CA PHE A 51 21.87 14.82 -19.02
C PHE A 51 21.65 16.28 -18.61
N SER A 52 22.70 16.91 -18.08
CA SER A 52 22.64 18.33 -17.76
C SER A 52 22.65 19.17 -19.03
N ARG A 53 21.76 20.16 -19.13
CA ARG A 53 21.75 21.14 -20.24
C ARG A 53 23.04 21.96 -20.32
N THR A 54 23.70 22.20 -19.19
CA THR A 54 24.93 23.02 -19.12
C THR A 54 26.19 22.19 -19.29
N HIS A 55 26.16 20.91 -18.97
CA HIS A 55 27.29 19.97 -19.08
C HIS A 55 26.78 18.63 -19.63
N PRO A 56 26.63 18.49 -20.97
CA PRO A 56 26.06 17.30 -21.61
C PRO A 56 26.83 16.01 -21.28
N ASP A 57 28.11 16.16 -20.96
CA ASP A 57 29.03 15.08 -20.60
C ASP A 57 28.64 14.39 -19.28
N ARG A 58 27.88 15.09 -18.42
CA ARG A 58 27.31 14.53 -17.19
C ARG A 58 25.94 13.93 -17.50
N GLN A 59 25.93 12.61 -17.71
CA GLN A 59 24.72 11.84 -17.99
C GLN A 59 24.52 10.69 -17.00
N LEU A 60 23.26 10.46 -16.65
CA LEU A 60 22.77 9.25 -15.98
C LEU A 60 22.04 8.40 -17.01
N GLU A 61 22.30 7.09 -17.03
CA GLU A 61 21.64 6.15 -17.93
C GLU A 61 21.17 4.91 -17.17
N GLY A 62 19.96 4.44 -17.48
CA GLY A 62 19.42 3.21 -16.89
C GLY A 62 18.22 2.66 -17.68
N ILE A 63 17.85 1.40 -17.43
CA ILE A 63 16.69 0.76 -18.06
C ILE A 63 15.38 1.18 -17.38
N ILE A 64 14.34 1.45 -18.17
CA ILE A 64 12.99 1.76 -17.69
C ILE A 64 12.16 0.47 -17.67
N MET A 65 11.52 0.16 -16.55
CA MET A 65 10.65 -1.00 -16.39
C MET A 65 9.29 -0.60 -15.79
N PRO A 66 8.19 -1.30 -16.11
CA PRO A 66 6.90 -1.08 -15.46
C PRO A 66 7.00 -1.50 -13.99
N ARG A 67 6.44 -0.68 -13.09
CA ARG A 67 6.31 -1.04 -11.68
C ARG A 67 5.39 -2.27 -11.56
N ILE A 68 5.93 -3.35 -11.00
CA ILE A 68 5.23 -4.64 -10.83
C ILE A 68 4.04 -4.42 -9.89
N GLY A 69 2.80 -4.56 -10.36
CA GLY A 69 1.71 -4.70 -9.39
C GLY A 69 0.26 -4.44 -9.77
N CYS A 70 -0.13 -4.19 -11.03
CA CYS A 70 -1.55 -4.17 -11.38
C CYS A 70 -2.06 -5.45 -12.05
N ASN A 71 -1.18 -6.43 -12.26
CA ASN A 71 -1.45 -7.72 -12.90
C ASN A 71 -1.10 -8.92 -11.99
N VAL A 72 -0.90 -8.65 -10.70
CA VAL A 72 -0.58 -9.67 -9.70
C VAL A 72 -1.77 -9.83 -8.77
N PHE A 73 -2.16 -11.08 -8.55
CA PHE A 73 -3.26 -11.49 -7.70
C PHE A 73 -2.72 -12.43 -6.62
N SER A 74 -3.45 -12.54 -5.52
CA SER A 74 -3.16 -13.54 -4.50
C SER A 74 -4.42 -14.12 -3.89
N ALA A 75 -4.30 -15.36 -3.41
CA ALA A 75 -5.29 -15.98 -2.56
C ALA A 75 -4.62 -16.53 -1.30
N LEU A 76 -5.13 -16.13 -0.13
CA LEU A 76 -4.83 -16.82 1.12
C LEU A 76 -5.78 -18.01 1.24
N LEU A 77 -5.22 -19.21 1.36
CA LEU A 77 -5.98 -20.44 1.51
C LEU A 77 -6.07 -20.77 2.99
N SER A 78 -7.29 -20.78 3.50
CA SER A 78 -7.60 -21.12 4.89
C SER A 78 -8.70 -22.17 4.93
N GLY A 79 -8.87 -22.83 6.07
CA GLY A 79 -9.99 -23.76 6.24
C GLY A 79 -11.33 -23.04 6.25
N VAL A 80 -12.21 -23.42 5.32
CA VAL A 80 -13.53 -22.80 5.15
C VAL A 80 -14.61 -23.66 5.83
N LYS A 81 -15.61 -23.01 6.45
CA LYS A 81 -16.84 -23.68 6.85
C LYS A 81 -17.56 -24.15 5.57
N SER A 82 -17.45 -25.43 5.25
CA SER A 82 -18.29 -26.06 4.24
C SER A 82 -19.78 -25.92 4.64
N ASN A 83 -20.71 -26.25 3.75
CA ASN A 83 -22.14 -26.36 4.11
C ASN A 83 -22.39 -27.37 5.26
N ASP A 84 -21.40 -28.23 5.56
CA ASP A 84 -21.36 -29.03 6.79
C ASP A 84 -20.87 -28.20 7.97
N LYS A 85 -21.63 -28.28 9.07
CA LYS A 85 -21.73 -27.29 10.15
C LYS A 85 -20.46 -26.99 10.96
N THR A 86 -19.29 -27.51 10.61
CA THR A 86 -18.01 -27.21 11.26
C THR A 86 -16.85 -27.05 10.27
N PRO A 87 -15.96 -26.07 10.46
CA PRO A 87 -14.75 -25.95 9.63
C PRO A 87 -13.80 -27.14 9.89
N PRO A 88 -12.97 -27.53 8.91
CA PRO A 88 -11.95 -28.57 9.10
C PRO A 88 -11.07 -28.24 10.31
N ALA A 89 -10.94 -29.19 11.23
CA ALA A 89 -10.05 -29.09 12.38
C ALA A 89 -8.61 -29.44 11.96
N THR A 90 -8.06 -28.59 11.09
CA THR A 90 -6.72 -28.75 10.53
C THR A 90 -5.90 -27.50 10.77
N THR A 91 -4.58 -27.65 10.74
CA THR A 91 -3.59 -26.57 10.76
C THR A 91 -3.10 -26.20 9.36
N ALA A 92 -3.65 -26.88 8.35
CA ALA A 92 -3.33 -26.66 6.96
C ALA A 92 -3.60 -25.20 6.56
N SER A 93 -2.69 -24.63 5.78
CA SER A 93 -2.76 -23.26 5.28
C SER A 93 -2.08 -23.17 3.92
N GLY A 94 -2.44 -22.18 3.12
CA GLY A 94 -1.80 -21.98 1.82
C GLY A 94 -1.75 -20.53 1.35
N LEU A 95 -0.84 -20.26 0.42
CA LEU A 95 -0.73 -18.99 -0.27
C LEU A 95 -0.59 -19.26 -1.75
N ALA A 96 -1.42 -18.60 -2.54
CA ALA A 96 -1.29 -18.57 -3.99
C ALA A 96 -0.95 -17.17 -4.46
N THR A 97 -0.01 -17.09 -5.40
CA THR A 97 0.29 -15.89 -6.18
C THR A 97 0.04 -16.17 -7.63
N LEU A 98 -0.70 -15.28 -8.29
CA LEU A 98 -1.03 -15.42 -9.70
C LEU A 98 -0.63 -14.15 -10.46
N ARG A 99 -0.08 -14.31 -11.65
CA ARG A 99 0.39 -13.21 -12.48
C ARG A 99 -0.22 -13.32 -13.86
N LEU A 100 -1.05 -12.34 -14.19
CA LEU A 100 -1.66 -12.20 -15.51
C LEU A 100 -0.65 -11.53 -16.45
N TRP A 101 -0.37 -12.16 -17.57
CA TRP A 101 0.45 -11.62 -18.64
C TRP A 101 -0.40 -10.93 -19.71
N ASN A 102 0.24 -10.03 -20.45
CA ASN A 102 -0.41 -9.24 -21.50
C ASN A 102 -0.94 -10.09 -22.66
N ASP A 103 -0.46 -11.32 -22.81
CA ASP A 103 -0.93 -12.29 -23.81
C ASP A 103 -2.10 -13.16 -23.31
N GLY A 104 -2.59 -12.91 -22.09
CA GLY A 104 -3.69 -13.66 -21.48
C GLY A 104 -3.28 -14.94 -20.78
N ARG A 105 -1.98 -15.21 -20.61
CA ARG A 105 -1.48 -16.31 -19.75
C ARG A 105 -1.56 -15.93 -18.28
N LEU A 106 -1.91 -16.88 -17.43
CA LEU A 106 -1.88 -16.72 -15.97
C LEU A 106 -0.83 -17.67 -15.40
N ASP A 107 0.27 -17.12 -14.94
CA ASP A 107 1.22 -17.89 -14.14
C ASP A 107 0.67 -18.00 -12.73
N TYR A 108 0.78 -19.19 -12.12
CA TYR A 108 0.39 -19.41 -10.75
C TYR A 108 1.49 -20.13 -9.99
N ALA A 109 1.64 -19.77 -8.73
CA ALA A 109 2.47 -20.46 -7.76
C ALA A 109 1.65 -20.60 -6.48
N ILE A 110 1.31 -21.84 -6.12
CA ILE A 110 0.50 -22.17 -4.96
C ILE A 110 1.38 -22.96 -4.00
N ARG A 111 1.50 -22.47 -2.76
CA ARG A 111 2.20 -23.13 -1.67
C ARG A 111 1.19 -23.63 -0.65
N LEU A 112 1.29 -24.90 -0.29
CA LEU A 112 0.52 -25.53 0.78
C LEU A 112 1.46 -25.87 1.95
N ILE A 113 0.99 -25.65 3.18
CA ILE A 113 1.75 -25.86 4.42
C ILE A 113 0.88 -26.66 5.37
N ASP A 114 1.48 -27.65 6.05
CA ASP A 114 0.86 -28.51 7.07
C ASP A 114 -0.42 -29.22 6.59
N VAL A 115 -0.47 -29.57 5.30
CA VAL A 115 -1.49 -30.47 4.75
C VAL A 115 -1.06 -31.91 5.03
N ARG A 116 -1.75 -32.57 5.95
CA ARG A 116 -1.38 -33.92 6.44
C ARG A 116 -2.00 -35.05 5.63
N SER A 117 -3.20 -34.83 5.11
CA SER A 117 -3.88 -35.78 4.23
C SER A 117 -3.34 -35.69 2.81
N THR A 118 -3.47 -36.77 2.04
CA THR A 118 -3.11 -36.75 0.63
C THR A 118 -4.00 -35.75 -0.12
N VAL A 119 -3.37 -34.92 -0.95
CA VAL A 119 -4.08 -33.94 -1.77
C VAL A 119 -4.66 -34.65 -2.98
N LEU A 120 -5.98 -34.64 -3.09
CA LEU A 120 -6.71 -35.31 -4.17
C LEU A 120 -7.16 -34.34 -5.26
N ARG A 121 -7.19 -33.02 -4.98
CA ARG A 121 -7.66 -32.00 -5.92
C ARG A 121 -7.07 -30.64 -5.58
N ILE A 122 -6.62 -29.91 -6.58
CA ILE A 122 -6.35 -28.47 -6.49
C ILE A 122 -7.00 -27.81 -7.69
N SER A 123 -8.12 -27.10 -7.49
CA SER A 123 -8.87 -26.48 -8.59
C SER A 123 -8.88 -24.96 -8.48
N ILE A 124 -8.75 -24.30 -9.63
CA ILE A 124 -9.11 -22.88 -9.79
C ILE A 124 -10.56 -22.87 -10.30
N GLU A 125 -11.48 -22.30 -9.53
CA GLU A 125 -12.93 -22.39 -9.78
C GLU A 125 -13.65 -21.08 -9.48
N THR A 126 -14.81 -20.85 -10.10
CA THR A 126 -15.69 -19.73 -9.72
C THR A 126 -16.56 -20.06 -8.52
N ASP A 127 -17.01 -19.05 -7.78
CA ASP A 127 -17.92 -19.28 -6.65
C ASP A 127 -19.33 -19.80 -7.06
N LEU A 128 -19.97 -20.52 -6.14
CA LEU A 128 -21.35 -20.99 -6.30
C LEU A 128 -22.33 -19.86 -5.97
N ARG A 129 -22.59 -18.95 -6.91
CA ARG A 129 -23.57 -17.87 -6.72
C ARG A 129 -25.01 -18.43 -6.72
N ARG A 130 -25.66 -18.45 -5.55
CA ARG A 130 -27.13 -18.58 -5.44
C ARG A 130 -27.77 -17.25 -5.89
N ARG A 131 -28.56 -17.26 -6.96
CA ARG A 131 -29.34 -16.07 -7.36
C ARG A 131 -30.46 -15.83 -6.34
N ALA A 132 -30.77 -14.56 -6.07
CA ALA A 132 -32.07 -14.18 -5.55
C ALA A 132 -33.12 -14.60 -6.60
N GLY A 133 -33.88 -15.66 -6.32
CA GLY A 133 -34.78 -16.29 -7.30
C GLY A 133 -34.50 -17.77 -7.62
N GLY A 134 -33.65 -18.47 -6.85
CA GLY A 134 -33.64 -19.94 -6.79
C GLY A 134 -32.83 -20.68 -7.86
N GLY A 135 -32.29 -19.99 -8.87
CA GLY A 135 -31.36 -20.59 -9.83
C GLY A 135 -29.89 -20.44 -9.39
N ALA A 136 -29.23 -21.51 -8.95
CA ALA A 136 -27.78 -21.50 -8.72
C ALA A 136 -27.03 -21.53 -10.05
N ARG A 137 -26.03 -20.66 -10.24
CA ARG A 137 -25.05 -20.88 -11.31
C ARG A 137 -24.12 -22.02 -10.86
N PRO A 138 -23.95 -23.09 -11.64
CA PRO A 138 -23.00 -24.13 -11.29
C PRO A 138 -21.59 -23.52 -11.30
N ALA A 139 -20.83 -23.78 -10.24
CA ALA A 139 -19.41 -23.48 -10.23
C ALA A 139 -18.78 -24.25 -11.38
N TYR A 140 -18.00 -23.55 -12.21
CA TYR A 140 -17.23 -24.20 -13.24
C TYR A 140 -15.76 -24.14 -12.87
N GLU A 141 -15.09 -25.24 -13.16
CA GLU A 141 -13.66 -25.39 -12.98
C GLU A 141 -12.96 -24.70 -14.17
N VAL A 142 -12.08 -23.76 -13.85
CA VAL A 142 -11.24 -23.07 -14.83
C VAL A 142 -10.06 -23.97 -15.20
N ASP A 143 -9.43 -24.61 -14.21
CA ASP A 143 -8.34 -25.57 -14.40
C ASP A 143 -8.18 -26.49 -13.18
N ASP A 144 -7.72 -27.71 -13.41
CA ASP A 144 -7.22 -28.64 -12.38
C ASP A 144 -5.69 -28.58 -12.37
N VAL A 145 -5.14 -28.03 -11.29
CA VAL A 145 -3.71 -27.80 -11.14
C VAL A 145 -3.03 -28.84 -10.24
N LEU A 146 -3.75 -29.90 -9.87
CA LEU A 146 -3.18 -31.04 -9.15
C LEU A 146 -1.99 -31.68 -9.87
N PRO A 147 -1.97 -31.85 -11.22
CA PRO A 147 -0.83 -32.48 -11.89
C PRO A 147 0.51 -31.75 -11.72
N GLN A 148 0.47 -30.47 -11.33
CA GLN A 148 1.65 -29.63 -11.09
C GLN A 148 2.07 -29.62 -9.62
N TYR A 149 1.34 -30.31 -8.74
CA TYR A 149 1.60 -30.37 -7.32
C TYR A 149 2.74 -31.34 -6.99
N LEU A 150 3.82 -30.81 -6.45
CA LEU A 150 4.97 -31.57 -5.97
C LEU A 150 5.59 -30.86 -4.75
N ASN A 151 5.83 -31.62 -3.69
CA ASN A 151 6.53 -31.14 -2.48
C ASN A 151 5.93 -29.86 -1.87
N GLY A 152 4.60 -29.79 -1.76
CA GLY A 152 3.91 -28.63 -1.18
C GLY A 152 3.75 -27.44 -2.12
N TRP A 153 4.17 -27.56 -3.39
CA TRP A 153 4.06 -26.51 -4.40
C TRP A 153 3.29 -26.98 -5.62
N ALA A 154 2.36 -26.16 -6.12
CA ALA A 154 1.79 -26.30 -7.45
C ALA A 154 2.13 -25.05 -8.27
N ASN A 155 3.05 -25.21 -9.23
CA ASN A 155 3.56 -24.12 -10.06
C ASN A 155 3.26 -24.41 -11.53
N GLY A 156 2.70 -23.44 -12.24
CA GLY A 156 2.37 -23.64 -13.65
C GLY A 156 1.90 -22.37 -14.36
N THR A 157 1.47 -22.57 -15.60
CA THR A 157 0.95 -21.48 -16.45
C THR A 157 -0.32 -21.93 -17.14
N LEU A 158 -1.41 -21.24 -16.86
CA LEU A 158 -2.67 -21.41 -17.57
C LEU A 158 -2.63 -20.60 -18.88
N ARG A 159 -2.54 -21.31 -20.01
CA ARG A 159 -2.38 -20.71 -21.35
C ARG A 159 -3.68 -20.52 -22.13
N ARG A 160 -4.78 -21.11 -21.66
CA ARG A 160 -6.07 -21.18 -22.38
C ARG A 160 -7.21 -20.44 -21.67
N MET A 161 -6.91 -19.39 -20.93
CA MET A 161 -7.98 -18.59 -20.30
C MET A 161 -8.90 -18.01 -21.37
N VAL A 162 -10.19 -18.33 -21.26
CA VAL A 162 -11.23 -17.71 -22.07
C VAL A 162 -11.65 -16.38 -21.44
N ALA A 163 -12.36 -15.55 -22.21
CA ALA A 163 -12.78 -14.22 -21.74
C ALA A 163 -13.56 -14.26 -20.41
N ARG A 164 -14.34 -15.33 -20.20
CA ARG A 164 -15.08 -15.59 -18.96
C ARG A 164 -14.17 -15.77 -17.75
N ASP A 165 -13.03 -16.46 -17.91
CA ASP A 165 -12.08 -16.72 -16.82
C ASP A 165 -11.35 -15.44 -16.42
N VAL A 166 -10.96 -14.64 -17.42
CA VAL A 166 -10.32 -13.34 -17.18
C VAL A 166 -11.29 -12.38 -16.52
N GLU A 167 -12.57 -12.37 -16.91
CA GLU A 167 -13.60 -11.59 -16.24
C GLU A 167 -13.77 -12.02 -14.79
N ALA A 168 -13.90 -13.32 -14.53
CA ALA A 168 -14.01 -13.86 -13.18
C ALA A 168 -12.78 -13.49 -12.32
N LEU A 169 -11.58 -13.52 -12.88
CA LEU A 169 -10.36 -13.09 -12.19
C LEU A 169 -10.42 -11.60 -11.82
N LEU A 170 -10.85 -10.76 -12.76
CA LEU A 170 -10.91 -9.30 -12.57
C LEU A 170 -12.06 -8.85 -11.66
N ASP A 171 -13.14 -9.63 -11.59
CA ASP A 171 -14.25 -9.41 -10.67
C ASP A 171 -14.01 -10.04 -9.29
N GLU A 172 -12.83 -10.61 -9.06
CA GLU A 172 -12.46 -11.36 -7.85
C GLU A 172 -13.47 -12.48 -7.54
N ASP A 173 -13.97 -13.15 -8.58
CA ASP A 173 -14.95 -14.27 -8.53
C ASP A 173 -14.26 -15.65 -8.61
N LEU A 174 -12.93 -15.67 -8.76
CA LEU A 174 -12.13 -16.89 -8.74
C LEU A 174 -11.70 -17.27 -7.33
N TYR A 175 -11.72 -18.57 -7.08
CA TYR A 175 -11.31 -19.21 -5.85
C TYR A 175 -10.34 -20.34 -6.18
N ILE A 176 -9.42 -20.59 -5.27
CA ILE A 176 -8.60 -21.80 -5.28
C ILE A 176 -9.16 -22.71 -4.20
N ASN A 177 -9.44 -23.95 -4.58
CA ASN A 177 -9.96 -24.98 -3.68
C ASN A 177 -8.99 -26.17 -3.62
N VAL A 178 -8.72 -26.65 -2.41
CA VAL A 178 -7.85 -27.80 -2.14
C VAL A 178 -8.69 -28.87 -1.45
N GLY A 179 -8.84 -30.01 -2.11
CA GLY A 179 -9.50 -31.19 -1.59
C GLY A 179 -8.50 -32.26 -1.20
N THR A 180 -8.74 -32.92 -0.08
CA THR A 180 -7.96 -34.03 0.45
C THR A 180 -8.84 -35.26 0.66
N GLU A 181 -8.24 -36.40 0.99
CA GLU A 181 -8.97 -37.62 1.38
C GLU A 181 -9.99 -37.38 2.50
N GLN A 182 -9.63 -36.51 3.46
CA GLN A 182 -10.48 -36.24 4.63
C GLN A 182 -11.54 -35.17 4.34
N TYR A 183 -11.23 -34.18 3.51
CA TYR A 183 -12.11 -33.04 3.28
C TYR A 183 -12.22 -32.70 1.79
N ARG A 184 -13.46 -32.62 1.27
CA ARG A 184 -13.71 -32.19 -0.12
C ARG A 184 -13.20 -30.77 -0.45
N SER A 185 -13.08 -29.92 0.57
CA SER A 185 -12.62 -28.53 0.49
C SER A 185 -11.92 -28.22 1.82
N GLU A 186 -10.72 -28.78 2.02
CA GLU A 186 -9.92 -28.53 3.22
C GLU A 186 -9.48 -27.07 3.29
N LEU A 187 -8.96 -26.54 2.18
CA LEU A 187 -8.54 -25.14 2.06
C LEU A 187 -9.25 -24.49 0.89
N ARG A 188 -9.75 -23.27 1.10
CA ARG A 188 -10.31 -22.46 0.02
C ARG A 188 -9.94 -21.00 0.23
N GLY A 189 -9.60 -20.32 -0.85
CA GLY A 189 -9.21 -18.92 -0.80
C GLY A 189 -9.65 -18.14 -2.03
N ARG A 190 -10.13 -16.92 -1.80
CA ARG A 190 -10.55 -16.00 -2.86
C ARG A 190 -9.34 -15.35 -3.52
N VAL A 191 -9.30 -15.36 -4.84
CA VAL A 191 -8.28 -14.65 -5.62
C VAL A 191 -8.65 -13.17 -5.65
N THR A 192 -7.77 -12.34 -5.07
CA THR A 192 -7.96 -10.90 -4.96
C THR A 192 -6.80 -10.15 -5.61
N GLN A 193 -7.07 -8.95 -6.13
CA GLN A 193 -6.03 -8.15 -6.74
C GLN A 193 -5.09 -7.59 -5.66
N LEU A 194 -3.79 -7.75 -5.86
CA LEU A 194 -2.80 -7.13 -4.99
C LEU A 194 -2.51 -5.71 -5.47
N THR A 195 -2.85 -4.69 -4.66
CA THR A 195 -2.60 -3.28 -4.95
C THR A 195 -1.15 -2.88 -4.69
N VAL A 196 -0.60 -1.97 -5.51
CA VAL A 196 0.80 -1.50 -5.39
C VAL A 196 0.97 -0.76 -4.08
N SER A 197 1.97 -1.15 -3.30
CA SER A 197 2.41 -0.47 -2.09
C SER A 197 3.93 -0.52 -1.98
N GLU A 198 4.51 0.34 -1.15
CA GLU A 198 5.96 0.39 -0.91
C GLU A 198 6.46 -0.88 -0.21
N ALA A 199 5.65 -1.47 0.67
CA ALA A 199 5.90 -2.78 1.27
C ALA A 199 6.06 -3.91 0.23
N ARG A 200 5.53 -3.76 -0.99
CA ARG A 200 5.67 -4.74 -2.09
C ARG A 200 6.98 -4.64 -2.87
N GLN A 201 7.87 -3.72 -2.51
CA GLN A 201 9.27 -3.78 -2.98
C GLN A 201 10.03 -4.95 -2.35
N SER A 202 9.43 -5.63 -1.36
CA SER A 202 9.92 -6.87 -0.76
C SER A 202 10.13 -7.98 -1.80
N ASP A 203 11.25 -8.69 -1.71
CA ASP A 203 11.60 -9.79 -2.61
C ASP A 203 10.59 -10.96 -2.54
N ALA A 204 9.98 -11.20 -1.39
CA ALA A 204 9.04 -12.31 -1.19
C ALA A 204 8.01 -12.04 -0.07
N PRO A 205 6.78 -12.56 -0.21
CA PRO A 205 5.80 -12.55 0.88
C PRO A 205 6.23 -13.46 2.03
N ILE A 206 6.05 -12.99 3.26
CA ILE A 206 6.24 -13.75 4.50
C ILE A 206 4.92 -14.39 4.87
N MET A 207 4.85 -15.72 4.87
CA MET A 207 3.63 -16.43 5.22
C MET A 207 3.46 -16.55 6.74
N LEU A 208 2.22 -16.38 7.20
CA LEU A 208 1.82 -16.48 8.61
C LEU A 208 0.85 -17.65 8.74
N THR A 209 1.13 -18.56 9.66
CA THR A 209 0.31 -19.76 9.90
C THR A 209 -0.06 -19.87 11.37
N SER A 210 -1.25 -20.36 11.67
CA SER A 210 -1.63 -20.74 13.03
C SER A 210 -1.19 -22.18 13.35
N ARG A 211 -0.91 -22.43 14.63
CA ARG A 211 -0.67 -23.79 15.17
C ARG A 211 -1.94 -24.48 15.66
N ASN A 212 -3.00 -23.70 15.87
CA ASN A 212 -4.24 -24.15 16.50
C ASN A 212 -5.39 -24.24 15.48
N SER A 213 -5.21 -23.65 14.31
CA SER A 213 -6.24 -23.59 13.28
C SER A 213 -5.64 -23.48 11.88
N SER A 214 -6.52 -23.58 10.89
CA SER A 214 -6.23 -23.35 9.48
C SER A 214 -6.32 -21.86 9.08
N SER A 215 -6.09 -20.96 10.05
CA SER A 215 -5.96 -19.53 9.81
C SER A 215 -4.64 -19.22 9.11
N ALA A 216 -4.73 -18.48 8.01
CA ALA A 216 -3.59 -18.11 7.19
C ALA A 216 -3.50 -16.59 7.03
N GLY A 217 -2.28 -16.08 7.02
CA GLY A 217 -1.99 -14.68 6.73
C GLY A 217 -0.71 -14.54 5.90
N VAL A 218 -0.49 -13.32 5.44
CA VAL A 218 0.72 -12.95 4.70
C VAL A 218 1.13 -11.54 5.08
N ALA A 219 2.43 -11.33 5.19
CA ALA A 219 3.05 -10.03 5.42
C ALA A 219 4.02 -9.71 4.28
N TRP A 220 3.94 -8.50 3.75
CA TRP A 220 4.97 -7.89 2.90
C TRP A 220 5.69 -6.84 3.71
N MET A 221 7.02 -6.85 3.66
CA MET A 221 7.86 -5.96 4.45
C MET A 221 9.05 -5.51 3.61
N ALA A 222 9.30 -4.21 3.53
CA ALA A 222 10.42 -3.63 2.80
C ALA A 222 11.01 -2.45 3.58
N VAL A 223 12.34 -2.31 3.56
CA VAL A 223 13.05 -1.16 4.14
C VAL A 223 13.51 -0.26 3.00
N ASP A 224 13.19 1.03 3.10
CA ASP A 224 13.63 2.04 2.13
C ASP A 224 14.99 2.64 2.48
N ASP A 225 15.49 3.53 1.63
CA ASP A 225 16.80 4.17 1.80
C ASP A 225 16.84 5.15 2.99
N ASP A 226 15.69 5.63 3.46
CA ASP A 226 15.51 6.40 4.70
C ASP A 226 15.49 5.52 5.96
N CYS A 227 15.70 4.21 5.81
CA CYS A 227 15.65 3.22 6.88
C CYS A 227 14.29 3.13 7.59
N ALA A 228 13.21 3.39 6.86
CA ALA A 228 11.85 3.15 7.32
C ALA A 228 11.34 1.81 6.82
N LEU A 229 10.63 1.12 7.71
CA LEU A 229 10.01 -0.17 7.43
C LEU A 229 8.57 0.05 6.95
N HIS A 230 8.31 -0.31 5.70
CA HIS A 230 6.99 -0.41 5.12
C HIS A 230 6.45 -1.82 5.29
N TYR A 231 5.25 -1.96 5.82
CA TYR A 231 4.62 -3.26 5.94
C TYR A 231 3.17 -3.25 5.48
N LYS A 232 2.75 -4.40 4.95
CA LYS A 232 1.38 -4.71 4.61
C LYS A 232 1.06 -6.11 5.08
N VAL A 233 0.02 -6.28 5.87
CA VAL A 233 -0.43 -7.57 6.38
C VAL A 233 -1.84 -7.83 5.87
N GLN A 234 -2.09 -9.07 5.42
CA GLN A 234 -3.40 -9.55 5.04
C GLN A 234 -3.66 -10.89 5.72
N VAL A 235 -4.88 -11.09 6.22
CA VAL A 235 -5.32 -12.32 6.88
C VAL A 235 -6.57 -12.88 6.20
N ALA A 236 -6.72 -14.20 6.21
CA ALA A 236 -7.91 -14.86 5.71
C ALA A 236 -9.10 -14.57 6.64
N ASP A 237 -10.20 -14.10 6.05
CA ASP A 237 -11.31 -13.49 6.77
C ASP A 237 -12.21 -14.54 7.43
N ARG A 238 -11.76 -15.11 8.56
CA ARG A 238 -12.49 -16.15 9.31
C ARG A 238 -13.36 -15.57 10.43
N THR A 239 -13.02 -14.38 10.92
CA THR A 239 -13.81 -13.55 11.86
C THR A 239 -13.32 -12.09 11.84
N PRO A 240 -14.22 -11.09 11.78
CA PRO A 240 -13.85 -9.71 12.03
C PRO A 240 -13.58 -9.54 13.53
N GLY A 241 -12.34 -9.23 13.86
CA GLY A 241 -11.91 -8.94 15.23
C GLY A 241 -10.69 -8.05 15.19
N ASN A 242 -10.52 -7.26 16.24
CA ASN A 242 -9.31 -6.45 16.39
C ASN A 242 -8.12 -7.37 16.64
N ARG A 243 -7.05 -7.12 15.89
CA ARG A 243 -5.80 -7.87 15.93
C ARG A 243 -4.67 -6.87 16.06
N ARG A 244 -3.54 -7.31 16.59
CA ARG A 244 -2.30 -6.54 16.59
C ARG A 244 -1.20 -7.28 15.85
N ILE A 245 -0.36 -6.51 15.20
CA ILE A 245 0.81 -6.99 14.47
C ILE A 245 2.01 -6.80 15.37
N GLU A 246 2.79 -7.85 15.57
CA GLU A 246 3.99 -7.81 16.41
C GLU A 246 5.22 -8.24 15.61
N LEU A 247 6.31 -7.50 15.78
CA LEU A 247 7.64 -7.90 15.36
C LEU A 247 8.40 -8.41 16.59
N VAL A 248 8.80 -9.67 16.54
CA VAL A 248 9.53 -10.35 17.61
C VAL A 248 10.95 -10.61 17.13
N GLU A 249 11.93 -10.24 17.96
CA GLU A 249 13.34 -10.54 17.74
C GLU A 249 13.91 -11.34 18.92
N PHE A 250 14.87 -12.21 18.64
CA PHE A 250 15.53 -13.06 19.64
C PHE A 250 17.02 -12.68 19.78
N PRO A 251 17.37 -11.61 20.54
CA PRO A 251 18.76 -11.34 20.91
C PRO A 251 19.29 -12.41 21.89
N GLY A 252 19.86 -13.49 21.36
CA GLY A 252 20.38 -14.60 22.16
C GLY A 252 19.23 -15.40 22.80
N ARG A 253 19.17 -15.45 24.13
CA ARG A 253 18.09 -16.12 24.89
C ARG A 253 16.92 -15.20 25.28
N LYS A 254 17.05 -13.87 25.12
CA LYS A 254 15.99 -12.91 25.47
C LYS A 254 15.04 -12.71 24.28
N ARG A 255 13.74 -12.61 24.56
CA ARG A 255 12.70 -12.27 23.57
C ARG A 255 12.39 -10.77 23.69
N ARG A 256 12.50 -10.02 22.58
CA ARG A 256 12.05 -8.63 22.51
C ARG A 256 10.90 -8.53 21.52
N GLN A 257 9.82 -7.88 21.92
CA GLN A 257 8.58 -7.77 21.16
C GLN A 257 8.22 -6.30 20.96
N ARG A 258 7.81 -5.95 19.75
CA ARG A 258 7.34 -4.61 19.39
C ARG A 258 6.01 -4.72 18.67
N VAL A 259 5.00 -3.98 19.16
CA VAL A 259 3.72 -3.86 18.47
C VAL A 259 3.88 -2.84 17.33
N LEU A 260 3.50 -3.23 16.12
CA LEU A 260 3.60 -2.40 14.92
C LEU A 260 2.31 -1.60 14.68
N ALA A 261 1.15 -2.23 14.86
CA ALA A 261 -0.16 -1.60 14.82
C ALA A 261 -1.24 -2.55 15.36
N GLU A 262 -2.37 -1.96 15.73
CA GLU A 262 -3.64 -2.66 15.90
C GLU A 262 -4.54 -2.37 14.70
N PHE A 263 -5.30 -3.36 14.24
CA PHE A 263 -6.19 -3.21 13.09
C PHE A 263 -7.45 -4.05 13.25
N GLY A 264 -8.56 -3.49 12.79
CA GLY A 264 -9.80 -4.21 12.56
C GLY A 264 -9.91 -4.68 11.11
N GLY A 265 -10.48 -5.86 10.90
CA GLY A 265 -10.72 -6.41 9.56
C GLY A 265 -9.62 -7.35 9.05
N SER A 266 -9.47 -7.42 7.72
CA SER A 266 -8.64 -8.43 7.03
C SER A 266 -7.31 -7.91 6.49
N ARG A 267 -7.04 -6.61 6.57
CA ARG A 267 -5.84 -5.97 6.01
C ARG A 267 -5.36 -4.81 6.88
N ALA A 268 -4.05 -4.62 6.94
CA ALA A 268 -3.39 -3.48 7.57
C ALA A 268 -2.16 -3.08 6.76
N GLU A 269 -1.87 -1.79 6.69
CA GLU A 269 -0.72 -1.26 5.95
C GLU A 269 -0.24 0.02 6.64
N ASN A 270 1.05 0.13 6.90
CA ASN A 270 1.63 1.32 7.52
C ASN A 270 3.16 1.40 7.30
N ARG A 271 3.75 2.54 7.70
CA ARG A 271 5.19 2.82 7.70
C ARG A 271 5.65 3.03 9.14
N ILE A 272 6.80 2.42 9.49
CA ILE A 272 7.46 2.61 10.77
C ILE A 272 8.81 3.26 10.54
N ASN A 273 8.97 4.43 11.13
CA ASN A 273 10.24 5.14 11.18
C ASN A 273 11.02 4.71 12.44
N ASN A 274 12.33 4.98 12.45
CA ASN A 274 13.20 4.82 13.63
C ASN A 274 13.27 3.40 14.19
N LEU A 275 13.24 2.37 13.32
CA LEU A 275 13.55 1.01 13.76
C LEU A 275 15.04 0.92 14.14
N PRO A 276 15.43 0.26 15.25
CA PRO A 276 16.84 0.15 15.62
C PRO A 276 17.65 -0.55 14.51
N LYS A 277 18.85 -0.04 14.19
CA LYS A 277 19.75 -0.68 13.20
C LYS A 277 20.09 -2.14 13.57
N THR A 278 20.08 -2.48 14.86
CA THR A 278 20.26 -3.85 15.33
C THR A 278 19.07 -4.75 15.01
N THR A 279 17.85 -4.23 15.06
CA THR A 279 16.63 -4.93 14.61
C THR A 279 16.65 -5.11 13.10
N MET A 280 16.98 -4.07 12.34
CA MET A 280 17.14 -4.17 10.89
C MET A 280 18.19 -5.22 10.48
N MET A 281 19.32 -5.28 11.18
CA MET A 281 20.32 -6.34 10.96
C MET A 281 19.75 -7.76 11.24
N ARG A 282 18.88 -7.92 12.24
CA ARG A 282 18.23 -9.22 12.51
C ARG A 282 17.20 -9.57 11.45
N MET A 283 16.47 -8.58 10.94
CA MET A 283 15.54 -8.76 9.82
C MET A 283 16.27 -9.21 8.55
N GLU A 284 17.41 -8.59 8.23
CA GLU A 284 18.28 -9.01 7.10
C GLU A 284 18.77 -10.46 7.27
N LYS A 285 19.08 -10.86 8.51
CA LYS A 285 19.52 -12.22 8.84
C LYS A 285 18.37 -13.25 8.97
N GLY A 286 17.11 -12.83 8.88
CA GLY A 286 15.95 -13.72 9.10
C GLY A 286 15.76 -14.15 10.56
N GLN A 287 16.33 -13.41 11.51
CA GLN A 287 16.25 -13.67 12.96
C GLN A 287 15.07 -12.97 13.65
N THR A 288 14.08 -12.58 12.85
CA THR A 288 12.85 -11.95 13.33
C THR A 288 11.65 -12.80 12.98
N VAL A 289 10.60 -12.68 13.77
CA VAL A 289 9.32 -13.36 13.58
C VAL A 289 8.23 -12.30 13.55
N VAL A 290 7.36 -12.37 12.56
CA VAL A 290 6.16 -11.54 12.49
C VAL A 290 5.00 -12.35 13.04
N LYS A 291 4.23 -11.74 13.94
CA LYS A 291 3.03 -12.34 14.52
C LYS A 291 1.83 -11.46 14.28
N VAL A 292 0.68 -12.11 14.12
CA VAL A 292 -0.63 -11.48 14.17
C VAL A 292 -1.40 -12.13 15.31
N VAL A 293 -1.66 -11.34 16.34
CA VAL A 293 -2.28 -11.81 17.57
C VAL A 293 -3.68 -11.18 17.68
N PRO A 294 -4.75 -11.98 17.81
CA PRO A 294 -6.07 -11.43 18.11
C PRO A 294 -6.06 -10.76 19.50
N LEU A 295 -6.77 -9.64 19.65
CA LEU A 295 -6.94 -9.02 20.97
C LEU A 295 -7.81 -9.88 21.89
N ASN A 296 -8.77 -10.61 21.30
CA ASN A 296 -9.68 -11.52 21.98
C ASN A 296 -9.57 -12.91 21.33
N GLY A 297 -9.07 -13.90 22.07
CA GLY A 297 -8.88 -15.30 21.62
C GLY A 297 -7.42 -15.74 21.51
N ASP A 298 -7.20 -17.03 21.23
CA ASP A 298 -5.87 -17.67 21.31
C ASP A 298 -5.30 -18.12 19.94
N ASP A 299 -5.94 -17.73 18.83
CA ASP A 299 -5.54 -18.15 17.49
C ASP A 299 -4.46 -17.21 16.91
N GLU A 300 -3.23 -17.34 17.45
CA GLU A 300 -2.04 -16.61 16.97
C GLU A 300 -1.55 -17.17 15.63
N MET A 301 -1.31 -16.27 14.66
CA MET A 301 -0.59 -16.59 13.43
C MET A 301 0.84 -16.06 13.52
N SER A 302 1.82 -16.90 13.17
CA SER A 302 3.24 -16.52 13.21
C SER A 302 3.99 -16.98 11.97
N SER A 303 5.00 -16.22 11.56
CA SER A 303 5.99 -16.66 10.57
C SER A 303 7.04 -17.56 11.24
N GLU A 304 7.59 -18.51 10.50
CA GLU A 304 8.79 -19.25 10.96
C GLU A 304 10.01 -18.31 11.04
N HIS A 305 10.28 -17.58 9.95
CA HIS A 305 11.31 -16.56 9.86
C HIS A 305 10.81 -15.42 8.96
N ALA A 306 11.12 -14.19 9.35
CA ALA A 306 10.89 -12.99 8.56
C ALA A 306 12.24 -12.43 8.11
N LYS A 307 12.65 -12.80 6.90
CA LYS A 307 13.83 -12.24 6.25
C LYS A 307 13.41 -11.07 5.36
N VAL A 308 13.97 -9.89 5.61
CA VAL A 308 13.65 -8.66 4.87
C VAL A 308 14.95 -8.05 4.39
N PHE A 309 15.01 -7.70 3.10
CA PHE A 309 16.15 -6.98 2.54
C PHE A 309 16.29 -5.59 3.18
N VAL A 310 17.50 -5.27 3.64
CA VAL A 310 17.84 -4.00 4.27
C VAL A 310 19.01 -3.33 3.54
N PRO A 311 18.86 -2.06 3.08
CA PRO A 311 19.95 -1.30 2.51
C PRO A 311 21.17 -1.22 3.44
N LYS A 312 22.38 -1.32 2.88
CA LYS A 312 23.63 -1.34 3.67
C LYS A 312 23.83 -0.08 4.53
N SER A 313 23.30 1.07 4.12
CA SER A 313 23.26 2.34 4.86
C SER A 313 22.50 2.23 6.19
N CYS A 314 21.47 1.40 6.21
CA CYS A 314 20.60 1.15 7.36
C CYS A 314 21.16 0.11 8.33
N LEU A 315 22.18 -0.64 7.90
CA LEU A 315 22.89 -1.57 8.76
C LEU A 315 23.93 -0.84 9.64
N PRO A 316 24.30 -1.42 10.80
CA PRO A 316 25.35 -0.85 11.65
C PRO A 316 26.69 -0.79 10.92
N THR A 317 27.31 0.39 10.85
CA THR A 317 28.66 0.58 10.29
C THR A 317 29.72 0.25 11.35
N ARG A 318 30.46 -0.85 11.11
CA ARG A 318 31.58 -1.44 11.88
C ARG A 318 31.21 -2.57 12.85
N ARG A 319 32.07 -3.60 12.81
CA ARG A 319 32.06 -4.82 13.62
C ARG A 319 31.82 -4.46 15.10
N ILE A 320 30.63 -4.77 15.60
CA ILE A 320 30.51 -5.15 17.01
C ILE A 320 31.41 -6.38 17.14
N ARG A 321 32.61 -6.23 17.73
CA ARG A 321 33.44 -7.37 18.14
C ARG A 321 32.56 -8.21 19.06
N LEU A 322 32.16 -9.39 18.59
CA LEU A 322 31.42 -10.38 19.36
C LEU A 322 32.35 -11.28 20.20
N ASP A 323 33.63 -10.92 20.35
CA ASP A 323 34.67 -11.82 20.88
C ASP A 323 35.02 -11.63 22.37
N ASN A 324 34.32 -10.79 23.14
CA ASN A 324 34.55 -10.70 24.58
C ASN A 324 33.36 -11.21 25.39
N TYR A 325 32.93 -12.45 25.13
CA TYR A 325 32.31 -13.29 26.14
C TYR A 325 33.25 -14.46 26.43
N HIS A 326 34.30 -14.18 27.22
CA HIS A 326 34.93 -15.24 28.00
C HIS A 326 33.94 -15.62 29.10
N MET A 327 33.53 -16.88 29.06
CA MET A 327 32.78 -17.54 30.11
C MET A 327 33.80 -18.15 31.07
N ASP A 328 34.00 -17.50 32.20
CA ASP A 328 34.49 -18.04 33.47
C ASP A 328 33.89 -17.05 34.49
N GLY A 329 33.11 -17.39 35.50
CA GLY A 329 33.16 -18.53 36.40
C GLY A 329 33.08 -17.89 37.79
N ASP A 330 31.92 -18.06 38.45
CA ASP A 330 31.68 -17.90 39.89
C ASP A 330 31.89 -16.53 40.59
N ASP A 331 31.03 -16.33 41.60
CA ASP A 331 31.07 -15.34 42.69
C ASP A 331 30.87 -13.83 42.43
N GLY A 332 29.85 -13.30 43.12
CA GLY A 332 29.95 -12.03 43.85
C GLY A 332 29.57 -10.75 43.08
N GLU A 333 28.46 -10.16 43.52
CA GLU A 333 28.12 -8.73 43.58
C GLU A 333 28.60 -7.76 42.48
N GLU A 334 27.59 -7.09 41.91
CA GLU A 334 27.62 -5.70 41.43
C GLU A 334 28.77 -5.30 40.48
N ASN A 335 28.47 -5.42 39.18
CA ASN A 335 28.61 -4.26 38.30
C ASN A 335 27.51 -4.31 37.25
N GLU A 336 26.44 -3.57 37.50
CA GLU A 336 25.55 -3.08 36.45
C GLU A 336 26.40 -2.51 35.32
N ILE A 337 26.43 -3.17 34.17
CA ILE A 337 26.75 -2.46 32.94
C ILE A 337 25.51 -1.62 32.63
N GLN A 338 25.42 -0.50 33.36
CA GLN A 338 24.65 0.68 33.02
C GLN A 338 25.06 1.04 31.59
N ARG A 339 24.30 0.55 30.60
CA ARG A 339 24.37 1.15 29.27
C ARG A 339 23.76 2.53 29.45
N SER A 340 24.63 3.50 29.73
CA SER A 340 24.30 4.91 29.66
C SER A 340 23.72 5.15 28.26
N TYR A 341 22.41 5.36 28.21
CA TYR A 341 21.72 5.90 27.04
C TYR A 341 21.85 7.43 27.02
N ASP A 342 22.72 7.97 27.87
CA ASP A 342 22.95 9.39 28.04
C ASP A 342 23.67 9.92 26.81
N CYS A 343 23.38 11.17 26.48
CA CYS A 343 23.91 11.84 25.33
C CYS A 343 24.99 12.81 25.76
N GLU A 344 26.11 12.81 25.03
CA GLU A 344 27.12 13.85 25.16
C GLU A 344 26.81 14.99 24.18
N TYR A 345 26.65 16.20 24.69
CA TYR A 345 26.41 17.42 23.91
C TYR A 345 27.19 18.58 24.54
N GLU A 346 28.02 19.27 23.74
CA GLU A 346 28.83 20.41 24.20
C GLU A 346 29.64 20.14 25.49
N ASN A 347 30.20 18.93 25.61
CA ASN A 347 30.94 18.44 26.79
C ASN A 347 30.10 18.28 28.09
N GLN A 348 28.77 18.26 27.97
CA GLN A 348 27.86 17.88 29.06
C GLN A 348 27.17 16.55 28.75
N ILE A 349 26.89 15.78 29.80
CA ILE A 349 26.18 14.50 29.72
C ILE A 349 24.72 14.74 30.09
N TYR A 350 23.82 14.34 29.21
CA TYR A 350 22.38 14.49 29.34
C TYR A 350 21.72 13.12 29.44
N GLU A 351 20.95 12.88 30.50
CA GLU A 351 20.28 11.59 30.73
C GLU A 351 19.26 11.26 29.62
N GLU A 352 19.00 9.97 29.40
CA GLU A 352 17.98 9.51 28.44
C GLU A 352 16.61 10.14 28.71
N GLY A 353 16.02 10.74 27.67
CA GLY A 353 14.71 11.40 27.74
C GLY A 353 14.76 12.86 28.19
N THR A 354 15.93 13.39 28.58
CA THR A 354 16.07 14.81 28.94
C THR A 354 15.97 15.73 27.73
N GLN A 355 15.54 16.96 28.00
CA GLN A 355 15.44 18.04 27.01
C GLN A 355 16.12 19.30 27.56
N TRP A 356 16.86 20.02 26.72
CA TRP A 356 17.61 21.22 27.11
C TRP A 356 17.67 22.25 25.99
N GLU A 357 17.97 23.51 26.31
CA GLU A 357 18.18 24.57 25.32
C GLU A 357 19.65 24.60 24.88
N ALA A 358 19.91 24.82 23.59
CA ALA A 358 21.28 24.86 23.08
C ALA A 358 22.01 26.12 23.55
N SER A 359 23.22 25.96 24.09
CA SER A 359 23.98 27.06 24.72
C SER A 359 24.45 28.12 23.72
N HIS A 360 24.74 27.70 22.48
CA HIS A 360 25.31 28.57 21.44
C HIS A 360 24.29 29.06 20.41
N GLU A 361 23.07 28.50 20.39
CA GLU A 361 22.02 28.88 19.45
C GLU A 361 20.73 29.22 20.18
N SER A 362 20.50 30.53 20.38
CA SER A 362 19.26 31.04 20.93
C SER A 362 18.06 30.45 20.18
N CYS A 363 17.09 29.90 20.91
CA CYS A 363 15.86 29.31 20.37
C CYS A 363 15.99 27.92 19.69
N LYS A 364 16.96 27.09 20.11
CA LYS A 364 16.93 25.64 19.82
C LYS A 364 16.73 24.82 21.08
N ILE A 365 15.93 23.76 20.95
CA ILE A 365 15.79 22.72 21.98
C ILE A 365 16.43 21.44 21.47
N CYS A 366 17.16 20.77 22.34
CA CYS A 366 17.77 19.48 22.13
C CYS A 366 17.11 18.44 23.03
N SER A 367 17.10 17.19 22.60
CA SER A 367 16.68 16.06 23.42
C SER A 367 17.59 14.87 23.26
N CYS A 368 17.79 14.14 24.35
CA CYS A 368 18.52 12.88 24.36
C CYS A 368 17.56 11.71 24.18
N THR A 369 17.74 10.94 23.11
CA THR A 369 17.02 9.69 22.90
C THR A 369 17.96 8.62 22.35
N HIS A 370 18.07 7.51 23.07
CA HIS A 370 18.92 6.37 22.80
C HIS A 370 20.39 6.74 22.50
N GLY A 371 20.97 7.65 23.29
CA GLY A 371 22.34 8.14 23.11
C GLY A 371 22.52 9.05 21.88
N LYS A 372 21.43 9.52 21.26
CA LYS A 372 21.45 10.49 20.16
C LYS A 372 20.81 11.81 20.59
N VAL A 373 21.56 12.89 20.43
CA VAL A 373 21.04 14.26 20.54
C VAL A 373 20.27 14.61 19.28
N SER A 374 19.04 15.11 19.43
CA SER A 374 18.24 15.71 18.36
C SER A 374 17.91 17.15 18.73
N CYS A 375 18.37 18.11 17.94
CA CYS A 375 18.13 19.55 18.18
C CYS A 375 17.25 20.16 17.09
N GLU A 376 16.18 20.84 17.50
CA GLU A 376 15.24 21.53 16.62
C GLU A 376 14.99 22.97 17.08
N ARG A 377 14.59 23.86 16.17
CA ARG A 377 14.22 25.24 16.51
C ARG A 377 12.86 25.29 17.18
N ILE A 378 12.72 26.12 18.22
CA ILE A 378 11.44 26.32 18.91
C ILE A 378 10.46 27.00 17.94
N LEU A 379 9.26 26.42 17.81
CA LEU A 379 8.17 26.98 17.03
C LEU A 379 7.25 27.79 17.94
N CYS A 380 7.20 29.09 17.71
CA CYS A 380 6.34 29.99 18.46
C CYS A 380 4.93 30.06 17.84
N PRO A 381 3.88 29.99 18.67
CA PRO A 381 2.52 30.20 18.19
C PRO A 381 2.36 31.64 17.70
N THR A 382 1.52 31.84 16.68
CA THR A 382 1.21 33.17 16.15
C THR A 382 0.29 33.90 17.13
N LEU A 383 0.76 35.02 17.68
CA LEU A 383 -0.04 35.89 18.55
C LEU A 383 -0.82 36.92 17.74
N THR A 384 -2.06 37.20 18.15
CA THR A 384 -2.95 38.19 17.51
C THR A 384 -3.07 39.50 18.28
N CYS A 385 -2.39 39.63 19.42
CA CYS A 385 -2.42 40.82 20.28
C CYS A 385 -1.57 41.97 19.73
N ARG A 386 -1.91 43.19 20.17
CA ARG A 386 -1.37 44.45 19.64
C ARG A 386 0.03 44.80 20.15
N ASN A 387 0.33 44.47 21.41
CA ASN A 387 1.63 44.70 22.04
C ASN A 387 2.24 43.33 22.40
N GLN A 388 3.34 42.99 21.74
CA GLN A 388 4.08 41.74 21.92
C GLN A 388 5.48 42.06 22.40
N HIS A 389 5.95 41.34 23.42
CA HIS A 389 7.29 41.45 23.96
C HIS A 389 7.86 40.06 24.22
N THR A 390 9.18 39.87 24.09
CA THR A 390 9.85 38.61 24.38
C THR A 390 10.66 38.75 25.67
N PRO A 391 10.22 38.15 26.79
CA PRO A 391 10.94 38.18 28.05
C PRO A 391 12.38 37.66 27.94
N ASN A 392 13.30 38.27 28.69
CA ASN A 392 14.70 37.86 28.74
C ASN A 392 14.82 36.37 29.11
N GLY A 393 15.52 35.59 28.28
CA GLY A 393 15.70 34.14 28.47
C GLY A 393 14.59 33.27 27.87
N SER A 394 13.56 33.86 27.24
CA SER A 394 12.52 33.12 26.51
C SER A 394 12.73 33.24 25.00
N CYS A 395 12.36 32.19 24.24
CA CYS A 395 12.35 32.31 22.77
C CYS A 395 11.08 33.00 22.23
N CYS A 396 9.90 32.68 22.79
CA CYS A 396 8.63 33.08 22.18
C CYS A 396 8.09 34.38 22.76
N PRO A 397 7.51 35.26 21.91
CA PRO A 397 6.88 36.48 22.37
C PRO A 397 5.63 36.16 23.20
N VAL A 398 5.28 37.07 24.10
CA VAL A 398 4.03 37.09 24.90
C VAL A 398 3.31 38.43 24.69
N CYS A 399 2.03 38.48 25.04
CA CYS A 399 1.22 39.69 24.96
C CYS A 399 1.33 40.49 26.26
N ASP A 400 1.45 41.82 26.18
CA ASP A 400 1.28 42.68 27.36
C ASP A 400 -0.22 42.78 27.66
N GLY A 401 -0.68 42.23 28.80
CA GLY A 401 -2.09 42.30 29.19
C GLY A 401 -2.64 41.23 30.15
N ASP A 402 -1.85 40.25 30.59
CA ASP A 402 -2.18 39.43 31.76
C ASP A 402 -1.55 40.04 33.02
N GLU A 403 -1.88 41.30 33.33
CA GLU A 403 -1.63 41.84 34.68
C GLU A 403 -2.75 41.32 35.60
N PRO A 404 -2.46 40.43 36.57
CA PRO A 404 -3.23 40.46 37.80
C PRO A 404 -2.94 41.81 38.48
N GLU A 405 -3.99 42.57 38.77
CA GLU A 405 -3.90 43.76 39.62
C GLU A 405 -3.17 43.37 40.93
N GLU A 406 -2.07 44.07 41.19
CA GLU A 406 -1.31 44.08 42.45
C GLU A 406 -0.86 42.71 42.99
N ALA A 407 0.22 42.16 42.42
CA ALA A 407 1.12 41.28 43.16
C ALA A 407 2.51 41.91 43.21
N GLU A 408 2.91 42.31 44.41
CA GLU A 408 4.25 42.77 44.74
C GLU A 408 5.30 41.78 44.22
N VAL A 409 6.43 42.33 43.78
CA VAL A 409 7.65 41.65 43.33
C VAL A 409 7.92 40.34 44.10
N ALA A 410 7.44 39.21 43.57
CA ALA A 410 7.79 37.89 44.07
C ALA A 410 8.99 37.38 43.27
N ASN A 411 10.18 37.51 43.86
CA ASN A 411 11.38 36.79 43.47
C ASN A 411 11.28 35.28 43.82
N ASP A 412 10.19 34.59 43.46
CA ASP A 412 10.04 33.16 43.77
C ASP A 412 9.68 32.32 42.52
N PRO A 413 10.49 31.32 42.11
CA PRO A 413 10.31 30.54 40.87
C PRO A 413 9.17 29.51 40.88
N THR A 414 8.20 29.65 41.78
CA THR A 414 7.30 28.57 42.21
C THR A 414 5.89 28.62 41.60
N GLU A 415 5.56 29.63 40.79
CA GLU A 415 4.24 29.79 40.16
C GLU A 415 4.25 29.50 38.65
N GLY A 416 4.05 28.23 38.26
CA GLY A 416 4.00 27.83 36.85
C GLY A 416 3.94 26.31 36.65
N CYS A 417 3.76 25.90 35.40
CA CYS A 417 3.66 24.49 35.02
C CYS A 417 5.04 23.89 34.72
N LEU A 418 5.40 22.78 35.37
CA LEU A 418 6.58 21.99 35.04
C LEU A 418 6.19 20.81 34.14
N LEU A 419 6.64 20.82 32.88
CA LEU A 419 6.40 19.73 31.93
C LEU A 419 7.73 19.23 31.35
N ALA A 420 8.02 17.93 31.55
CA ALA A 420 9.25 17.29 31.07
C ALA A 420 10.54 18.06 31.44
N ASN A 421 10.67 18.41 32.72
CA ASN A 421 11.77 19.21 33.29
C ASN A 421 11.89 20.65 32.75
N ARG A 422 10.84 21.19 32.13
CA ARG A 422 10.82 22.59 31.66
C ARG A 422 9.71 23.39 32.33
N PHE A 423 10.09 24.52 32.90
CA PHE A 423 9.16 25.45 33.53
C PHE A 423 8.45 26.32 32.48
N ARG A 424 7.17 26.60 32.72
CA ARG A 424 6.30 27.43 31.90
C ARG A 424 5.54 28.37 32.82
N ALA A 425 5.71 29.67 32.59
CA ALA A 425 4.92 30.68 33.29
C ALA A 425 3.42 30.48 33.00
N VAL A 426 2.59 30.81 33.99
CA VAL A 426 1.12 30.85 33.83
C VAL A 426 0.76 31.78 32.66
N GLY A 427 -0.23 31.38 31.85
CA GLY A 427 -0.64 32.11 30.64
C GLY A 427 0.21 31.82 29.39
N SER A 428 1.38 31.18 29.53
CA SER A 428 2.22 30.87 28.36
C SER A 428 1.57 29.84 27.42
N ILE A 429 1.79 30.04 26.12
CA ILE A 429 1.26 29.22 25.02
C ILE A 429 2.43 28.65 24.22
N TRP A 430 2.44 27.35 23.91
CA TRP A 430 3.50 26.72 23.12
C TRP A 430 3.03 25.50 22.33
N HIS A 431 3.82 25.13 21.30
CA HIS A 431 3.70 23.83 20.64
C HIS A 431 4.53 22.78 21.39
N PRO A 432 3.97 21.60 21.74
CA PRO A 432 4.72 20.60 22.49
C PRO A 432 5.79 19.96 21.60
N TYR A 433 6.97 19.74 22.20
CA TYR A 433 8.08 19.01 21.59
C TYR A 433 8.02 17.54 22.06
N VAL A 434 7.94 16.61 21.11
CA VAL A 434 7.73 15.19 21.40
C VAL A 434 8.85 14.39 20.73
N PRO A 435 9.94 14.01 21.44
CA PRO A 435 10.98 13.17 20.88
C PRO A 435 10.45 11.79 20.43
N PRO A 436 10.90 11.22 19.28
CA PRO A 436 11.83 11.77 18.28
C PRO A 436 11.13 12.56 17.15
N PHE A 437 9.87 12.95 17.32
CA PHE A 437 8.99 13.53 16.29
C PHE A 437 9.05 15.05 16.17
N GLY A 438 9.75 15.73 17.07
CA GLY A 438 9.92 17.18 17.02
C GLY A 438 8.73 17.97 17.55
N PHE A 439 8.59 19.22 17.11
CA PHE A 439 7.46 20.08 17.50
C PHE A 439 6.16 19.73 16.78
N ASN A 440 5.09 19.54 17.55
CA ASN A 440 3.75 19.31 16.99
C ASN A 440 3.03 20.65 16.69
N LYS A 441 3.09 21.11 15.44
CA LYS A 441 2.43 22.33 14.94
C LYS A 441 0.91 22.33 15.06
N CYS A 442 0.28 21.17 15.27
CA CYS A 442 -1.17 21.01 15.29
C CYS A 442 -1.77 20.96 16.69
N VAL A 443 -0.94 21.03 17.73
CA VAL A 443 -1.37 21.02 19.12
C VAL A 443 -0.84 22.28 19.78
N THR A 444 -1.71 22.98 20.50
CA THR A 444 -1.33 24.16 21.28
C THR A 444 -1.57 23.85 22.74
N CYS A 445 -0.53 23.98 23.54
CA CYS A 445 -0.56 23.78 24.99
C CYS A 445 -0.49 25.13 25.70
N THR A 446 -1.24 25.27 26.78
CA THR A 446 -1.27 26.46 27.62
C THR A 446 -1.14 26.09 29.08
N CYS A 447 -0.36 26.86 29.85
CA CYS A 447 -0.30 26.72 31.30
C CYS A 447 -1.41 27.57 31.93
N GLN A 448 -2.39 26.93 32.56
CA GLN A 448 -3.56 27.58 33.15
C GLN A 448 -3.58 27.38 34.67
N LEU A 449 -4.19 28.31 35.39
CA LEU A 449 -4.48 28.16 36.82
C LEU A 449 -5.50 27.03 36.99
N GLY A 450 -5.16 26.07 37.86
CA GLY A 450 -6.01 24.95 38.23
C GLY A 450 -7.16 25.36 39.14
N SER A 451 -7.89 24.37 39.66
CA SER A 451 -9.10 24.63 40.45
C SER A 451 -8.82 25.02 41.91
N ALA A 452 -7.56 24.90 42.36
CA ALA A 452 -7.12 25.23 43.71
C ALA A 452 -5.99 26.29 43.68
N PRO A 453 -5.84 27.11 44.73
CA PRO A 453 -4.72 28.06 44.84
C PRO A 453 -3.38 27.31 44.80
N GLY A 454 -2.49 27.71 43.90
CA GLY A 454 -1.19 27.04 43.69
C GLY A 454 -1.23 25.77 42.82
N ASP A 455 -2.38 25.41 42.25
CA ASP A 455 -2.50 24.34 41.25
C ASP A 455 -2.30 24.92 39.85
N TYR A 456 -1.41 24.33 39.05
CA TYR A 456 -1.08 24.78 37.70
C TYR A 456 -1.21 23.61 36.74
N GLN A 457 -2.13 23.71 35.76
CA GLN A 457 -2.42 22.62 34.84
C GLN A 457 -2.06 22.97 33.39
N VAL A 458 -1.41 22.04 32.71
CA VAL A 458 -1.17 22.12 31.27
C VAL A 458 -2.41 21.63 30.52
N SER A 459 -3.05 22.50 29.76
CA SER A 459 -4.15 22.17 28.86
C SER A 459 -3.67 22.20 27.42
N CYS A 460 -3.74 21.07 26.71
CA CYS A 460 -3.35 20.95 25.31
C CYS A 460 -4.56 20.65 24.44
N SER A 461 -4.79 21.45 23.40
CA SER A 461 -5.91 21.26 22.48
C SER A 461 -5.44 21.18 21.02
N LYS A 462 -6.10 20.31 20.25
CA LYS A 462 -5.98 20.24 18.80
C LYS A 462 -7.23 20.91 18.21
N PRO A 463 -7.10 21.87 17.28
CA PRO A 463 -8.26 22.47 16.62
C PRO A 463 -9.09 21.39 15.90
N PRO A 464 -10.42 21.38 16.04
CA PRO A 464 -11.28 20.45 15.31
C PRO A 464 -11.22 20.77 13.81
N CYS A 465 -11.16 19.73 12.98
CA CYS A 465 -11.17 19.90 11.53
C CYS A 465 -12.60 20.06 11.01
N PRO A 466 -12.81 20.88 9.97
CA PRO A 466 -14.11 20.98 9.31
C PRO A 466 -14.46 19.68 8.59
N ASP A 467 -15.74 19.30 8.60
CA ASP A 467 -16.25 18.19 7.80
C ASP A 467 -16.26 18.57 6.32
N LEU A 468 -15.72 17.70 5.47
CA LEU A 468 -15.52 17.97 4.05
C LEU A 468 -16.33 17.01 3.20
N ASP A 469 -17.23 17.53 2.38
CA ASP A 469 -17.95 16.79 1.34
C ASP A 469 -17.32 17.07 -0.03
N CYS A 470 -16.28 16.30 -0.37
CA CYS A 470 -15.46 16.56 -1.55
C CYS A 470 -15.90 15.73 -2.76
N PRO A 471 -16.07 16.32 -3.97
CA PRO A 471 -16.30 15.59 -5.22
C PRO A 471 -15.05 14.83 -5.74
N GLY A 472 -13.93 14.88 -5.01
CA GLY A 472 -12.65 14.26 -5.35
C GLY A 472 -11.97 13.69 -4.09
N ARG A 473 -10.73 13.22 -4.21
CA ARG A 473 -10.00 12.72 -3.04
C ARG A 473 -9.63 13.86 -2.10
N GLU A 474 -9.91 13.67 -0.82
CA GLU A 474 -9.28 14.42 0.25
C GLU A 474 -7.76 14.24 0.17
N TYR A 475 -7.04 15.33 0.37
CA TYR A 475 -5.60 15.28 0.55
C TYR A 475 -5.22 16.16 1.74
N MET A 476 -4.08 15.86 2.36
CA MET A 476 -3.53 16.69 3.43
C MET A 476 -2.38 17.49 2.82
N PRO A 477 -2.51 18.83 2.72
CA PRO A 477 -1.40 19.68 2.29
C PRO A 477 -0.20 19.57 3.24
N SER A 478 1.02 19.70 2.72
CA SER A 478 2.23 19.68 3.54
C SER A 478 2.20 20.81 4.58
N GLY A 479 2.25 20.44 5.86
CA GLY A 479 2.22 21.38 6.98
C GLY A 479 0.80 21.79 7.45
N ALA A 480 -0.27 21.26 6.84
CA ALA A 480 -1.64 21.50 7.28
C ALA A 480 -2.10 20.50 8.36
N CYS A 481 -2.90 20.98 9.32
CA CYS A 481 -3.45 20.16 10.40
C CYS A 481 -4.77 19.47 10.05
N CYS A 482 -5.41 19.90 8.96
CA CYS A 482 -6.68 19.40 8.46
C CYS A 482 -6.57 19.03 6.98
N ARG A 483 -7.48 18.15 6.53
CA ARG A 483 -7.58 17.73 5.13
C ARG A 483 -8.23 18.85 4.31
N GLU A 484 -8.02 18.81 3.00
CA GLU A 484 -8.64 19.73 2.04
C GLU A 484 -9.16 18.95 0.82
N CYS A 485 -10.18 19.49 0.15
CA CYS A 485 -10.70 18.95 -1.10
C CYS A 485 -9.76 19.30 -2.26
N ARG A 486 -9.37 18.30 -3.06
CA ARG A 486 -8.60 18.55 -4.28
C ARG A 486 -9.45 19.35 -5.28
N PRO A 487 -8.98 20.51 -5.80
CA PRO A 487 -9.69 21.22 -6.84
C PRO A 487 -9.75 20.36 -8.10
N VAL A 488 -10.95 19.88 -8.42
CA VAL A 488 -11.22 19.19 -9.68
C VAL A 488 -11.22 20.26 -10.76
N ALA A 489 -10.20 20.26 -11.63
CA ALA A 489 -10.26 21.06 -12.84
C ALA A 489 -11.57 20.72 -13.57
N LYS A 490 -12.43 21.72 -13.77
CA LYS A 490 -13.66 21.57 -14.55
C LYS A 490 -13.26 21.13 -15.96
N ILE A 491 -13.30 19.83 -16.21
CA ILE A 491 -13.33 19.30 -17.57
C ILE A 491 -14.75 19.53 -18.02
N GLU A 492 -14.98 20.56 -18.84
CA GLU A 492 -16.20 20.66 -19.61
C GLU A 492 -16.38 19.34 -20.38
N PRO A 493 -17.46 18.59 -20.15
CA PRO A 493 -17.76 17.44 -20.96
C PRO A 493 -18.16 17.98 -22.33
N ARG A 494 -17.24 17.95 -23.30
CA ARG A 494 -17.64 17.82 -24.70
C ARG A 494 -18.27 16.45 -24.85
N ILE A 495 -19.58 16.43 -24.61
CA ILE A 495 -20.49 15.36 -24.96
C ILE A 495 -20.30 15.10 -26.46
N LEU A 496 -19.54 14.05 -26.80
CA LEU A 496 -19.75 13.38 -28.07
C LEU A 496 -21.05 12.60 -27.91
N ALA A 497 -22.15 13.32 -28.13
CA ALA A 497 -23.48 12.76 -28.21
C ALA A 497 -23.43 11.67 -29.28
N SER A 498 -23.60 10.41 -28.84
CA SER A 498 -23.96 9.36 -29.76
C SER A 498 -25.29 9.76 -30.39
N THR A 499 -25.27 9.85 -31.72
CA THR A 499 -26.48 9.87 -32.52
C THR A 499 -27.27 8.58 -32.28
N TYR A 500 -28.20 8.62 -31.34
CA TYR A 500 -29.38 7.77 -31.33
C TYR A 500 -30.61 8.67 -31.27
N ARG A 501 -31.14 9.01 -32.46
CA ARG A 501 -32.55 9.38 -32.59
C ARG A 501 -33.35 8.10 -32.34
N GLY A 502 -33.83 7.95 -31.11
CA GLY A 502 -34.93 7.06 -30.75
C GLY A 502 -35.94 7.90 -29.99
N ALA A 503 -36.99 8.33 -30.69
CA ALA A 503 -38.10 9.06 -30.13
C ALA A 503 -38.94 8.13 -29.24
N MET A 504 -39.13 8.50 -27.98
CA MET A 504 -40.42 8.75 -27.31
C MET A 504 -40.11 9.15 -25.87
N GLY A 505 -40.69 10.27 -25.43
CA GLY A 505 -40.52 10.78 -24.09
C GLY A 505 -41.21 9.88 -23.07
N ASP A 506 -40.65 9.86 -21.86
CA ASP A 506 -41.35 10.19 -20.63
C ASP A 506 -40.30 10.35 -19.51
N GLU A 507 -40.62 11.18 -18.53
CA GLU A 507 -39.73 11.75 -17.51
C GLU A 507 -38.89 10.70 -16.77
N GLY A 508 -37.57 10.68 -17.04
CA GLY A 508 -36.64 9.73 -16.42
C GLY A 508 -36.00 10.31 -15.16
N HIS A 509 -36.46 9.91 -13.99
CA HIS A 509 -35.72 10.08 -12.73
C HIS A 509 -34.38 9.32 -12.81
N GLU A 510 -33.32 9.88 -12.25
CA GLU A 510 -32.00 9.24 -12.21
C GLU A 510 -32.06 8.04 -11.26
N MET A 511 -32.23 6.84 -11.81
CA MET A 511 -32.38 5.61 -11.02
C MET A 511 -31.15 5.35 -10.14
N SER A 512 -31.39 5.02 -8.88
CA SER A 512 -30.37 4.61 -7.91
C SER A 512 -29.64 3.32 -8.36
N GLN A 513 -28.44 3.09 -7.82
CA GLN A 513 -27.65 1.88 -8.15
C GLN A 513 -28.42 0.59 -7.80
N GLU A 514 -29.22 0.62 -6.75
CA GLU A 514 -30.07 -0.47 -6.28
C GLU A 514 -31.21 -0.76 -7.26
N GLU A 515 -31.89 0.27 -7.77
CA GLU A 515 -32.99 0.13 -8.74
C GLU A 515 -32.49 -0.43 -10.08
N ILE A 516 -31.30 -0.02 -10.53
CA ILE A 516 -30.70 -0.56 -11.76
C ILE A 516 -30.40 -2.06 -11.60
N LEU A 517 -29.95 -2.50 -10.42
CA LEU A 517 -29.68 -3.90 -10.16
C LEU A 517 -30.96 -4.73 -10.03
N GLN A 518 -32.02 -4.17 -9.43
CA GLN A 518 -33.33 -4.80 -9.35
C GLN A 518 -33.99 -4.94 -10.73
N ALA A 519 -33.77 -3.99 -11.64
CA ALA A 519 -34.21 -4.04 -13.03
C ALA A 519 -33.33 -4.94 -13.94
N GLY A 520 -32.49 -5.80 -13.36
CA GLY A 520 -31.65 -6.75 -14.10
C GLY A 520 -30.31 -6.18 -14.59
N GLY A 521 -29.83 -5.08 -14.00
CA GLY A 521 -28.51 -4.51 -14.26
C GLY A 521 -27.35 -5.34 -13.71
N CYS A 522 -26.13 -5.06 -14.18
CA CYS A 522 -24.92 -5.79 -13.84
C CYS A 522 -23.93 -4.90 -13.08
N ARG A 523 -23.36 -5.41 -11.99
CA ARG A 523 -22.34 -4.70 -11.20
C ARG A 523 -20.91 -5.10 -11.62
N LYS A 524 -19.99 -4.13 -11.72
CA LYS A 524 -18.55 -4.34 -11.91
C LYS A 524 -17.76 -3.35 -11.04
N GLY A 525 -17.18 -3.84 -9.94
CA GLY A 525 -16.57 -2.95 -8.93
C GLY A 525 -17.60 -1.97 -8.36
N THR A 526 -17.31 -0.68 -8.44
CA THR A 526 -18.22 0.43 -8.06
C THR A 526 -19.16 0.88 -9.20
N MET A 527 -19.01 0.35 -10.41
CA MET A 527 -19.82 0.72 -11.57
C MET A 527 -21.01 -0.23 -11.75
N VAL A 528 -22.17 0.33 -12.09
CA VAL A 528 -23.39 -0.41 -12.39
C VAL A 528 -23.81 -0.15 -13.83
N TYR A 529 -24.12 -1.22 -14.57
CA TYR A 529 -24.55 -1.21 -15.96
C TYR A 529 -26.02 -1.60 -16.03
N ARG A 530 -26.80 -0.95 -16.89
CA ARG A 530 -28.21 -1.29 -17.13
C ARG A 530 -28.32 -2.58 -17.92
N ASN A 531 -29.47 -3.23 -17.78
CA ASN A 531 -29.77 -4.42 -18.57
C ASN A 531 -29.74 -4.06 -20.06
N GLY A 532 -28.92 -4.76 -20.85
CA GLY A 532 -28.71 -4.50 -22.28
C GLY A 532 -27.44 -3.70 -22.61
N ASP A 533 -26.80 -3.05 -21.64
CA ASP A 533 -25.61 -2.23 -21.87
C ASP A 533 -24.44 -3.05 -22.42
N THR A 534 -23.66 -2.44 -23.31
CA THR A 534 -22.41 -3.00 -23.83
C THR A 534 -21.23 -2.10 -23.52
N TRP A 535 -20.12 -2.68 -23.05
CA TRP A 535 -18.90 -1.93 -22.74
C TRP A 535 -17.64 -2.71 -23.06
N HIS A 536 -16.54 -1.97 -23.22
CA HIS A 536 -15.19 -2.52 -23.25
C HIS A 536 -14.56 -2.38 -21.86
N PRO A 537 -13.96 -3.45 -21.29
CA PRO A 537 -13.36 -3.36 -19.96
C PRO A 537 -12.13 -2.44 -20.00
N ARG A 538 -11.99 -1.57 -19.00
CA ARG A 538 -10.82 -0.72 -18.80
C ARG A 538 -10.01 -1.22 -17.62
N ILE A 539 -8.69 -1.36 -17.79
CA ILE A 539 -7.74 -1.76 -16.75
C ILE A 539 -6.91 -0.52 -16.39
N ALA A 540 -6.66 -0.30 -15.09
CA ALA A 540 -5.98 0.90 -14.59
C ALA A 540 -4.58 1.14 -15.20
N THR A 541 -3.88 0.08 -15.60
CA THR A 541 -2.52 0.15 -16.19
C THR A 541 -2.43 -0.11 -17.68
N ILE A 542 -3.45 -0.73 -18.29
CA ILE A 542 -3.43 -1.12 -19.72
C ILE A 542 -4.38 -0.24 -20.55
N GLY A 543 -5.35 0.44 -19.92
CA GLY A 543 -6.34 1.26 -20.60
C GLY A 543 -7.55 0.46 -21.06
N LEU A 544 -8.27 0.98 -22.06
CA LEU A 544 -9.46 0.34 -22.64
C LEU A 544 -9.04 -0.92 -23.40
N MET A 545 -9.76 -2.04 -23.24
CA MET A 545 -9.54 -3.28 -23.99
C MET A 545 -10.53 -3.39 -25.17
N PRO A 546 -10.23 -2.79 -26.33
CA PRO A 546 -11.20 -2.68 -27.43
C PRO A 546 -11.55 -4.04 -28.06
N CYS A 547 -10.74 -5.07 -27.85
CA CYS A 547 -11.00 -6.42 -28.36
C CYS A 547 -11.93 -7.28 -27.50
N ILE A 548 -12.36 -6.79 -26.35
CA ILE A 548 -13.27 -7.51 -25.46
C ILE A 548 -14.53 -6.68 -25.34
N THR A 549 -15.66 -7.23 -25.79
CA THR A 549 -16.96 -6.58 -25.66
C THR A 549 -17.79 -7.35 -24.65
N CYS A 550 -18.18 -6.68 -23.58
CA CYS A 550 -19.05 -7.21 -22.55
C CYS A 550 -20.46 -6.68 -22.75
N ARG A 551 -21.47 -7.53 -22.53
CA ARG A 551 -22.88 -7.16 -22.55
C ARG A 551 -23.54 -7.56 -21.23
N CYS A 552 -24.33 -6.68 -20.64
CA CYS A 552 -25.17 -7.00 -19.51
C CYS A 552 -26.50 -7.57 -20.00
N ARG A 553 -26.92 -8.71 -19.45
CA ARG A 553 -28.21 -9.32 -19.69
C ARG A 553 -28.75 -9.94 -18.40
N ASP A 554 -29.81 -9.39 -17.84
CA ASP A 554 -30.54 -9.93 -16.67
C ASP A 554 -29.60 -10.32 -15.50
N GLY A 555 -28.81 -9.35 -15.04
CA GLY A 555 -27.81 -9.50 -13.98
C GLY A 555 -26.58 -10.33 -14.37
N SER A 556 -26.51 -10.78 -15.62
CA SER A 556 -25.47 -11.65 -16.15
C SER A 556 -24.59 -10.91 -17.16
N LYS A 557 -23.30 -10.81 -16.86
CA LYS A 557 -22.29 -10.24 -17.76
C LYS A 557 -21.85 -11.31 -18.76
N MET A 558 -21.84 -10.97 -20.05
CA MET A 558 -21.45 -11.84 -21.15
C MET A 558 -20.37 -11.14 -21.98
N CYS A 559 -19.12 -11.54 -21.82
CA CYS A 559 -17.99 -10.97 -22.56
C CYS A 559 -17.51 -11.90 -23.67
N GLY A 560 -17.32 -11.33 -24.87
CA GLY A 560 -16.75 -12.01 -26.03
C GLY A 560 -15.49 -11.30 -26.53
N ARG A 561 -14.50 -12.08 -26.97
CA ARG A 561 -13.31 -11.54 -27.63
C ARG A 561 -13.53 -11.51 -29.13
N THR A 562 -13.38 -10.34 -29.73
CA THR A 562 -13.42 -10.19 -31.19
C THR A 562 -12.14 -10.75 -31.78
N ARG A 563 -12.25 -11.72 -32.70
CA ARG A 563 -11.13 -12.20 -33.51
C ARG A 563 -11.01 -11.33 -34.74
N CYS A 564 -9.82 -10.80 -34.99
CA CYS A 564 -9.61 -9.96 -36.15
C CYS A 564 -9.49 -10.80 -37.43
N PRO A 565 -10.08 -10.33 -38.55
CA PRO A 565 -9.91 -10.98 -39.83
C PRO A 565 -8.43 -10.92 -40.25
N GLU A 566 -7.97 -11.95 -40.95
CA GLU A 566 -6.63 -11.95 -41.54
C GLU A 566 -6.55 -10.90 -42.65
N LEU A 567 -5.63 -9.94 -42.50
CA LEU A 567 -5.44 -8.86 -43.45
C LEU A 567 -4.24 -9.17 -44.34
N ASN A 568 -4.48 -9.33 -45.64
CA ASN A 568 -3.44 -9.46 -46.65
C ASN A 568 -3.03 -8.07 -47.18
N CYS A 569 -2.35 -7.28 -46.35
CA CYS A 569 -1.81 -5.99 -46.77
C CYS A 569 -0.41 -5.73 -46.20
N ARG A 570 0.35 -4.90 -46.91
CA ARG A 570 1.78 -4.68 -46.65
C ARG A 570 2.03 -3.83 -45.39
N ASN A 571 1.10 -2.92 -45.06
CA ASN A 571 1.16 -2.05 -43.89
C ASN A 571 -0.21 -1.97 -43.21
N THR A 572 -0.23 -2.22 -41.90
CA THR A 572 -1.41 -2.07 -41.04
C THR A 572 -1.22 -0.92 -40.06
N LYS A 573 -2.33 -0.23 -39.73
CA LYS A 573 -2.42 0.84 -38.75
C LYS A 573 -3.44 0.49 -37.70
N GLU A 574 -3.08 0.67 -36.43
CA GLU A 574 -4.02 0.55 -35.33
C GLU A 574 -4.79 1.87 -35.19
N VAL A 575 -6.12 1.77 -35.14
CA VAL A 575 -7.00 2.92 -34.88
C VAL A 575 -7.29 2.96 -33.38
N PRO A 576 -6.99 4.08 -32.69
CA PRO A 576 -7.27 4.19 -31.26
C PRO A 576 -8.75 3.88 -30.94
N GLY A 577 -8.97 2.96 -30.00
CA GLY A 577 -10.32 2.52 -29.58
C GLY A 577 -10.94 1.39 -30.41
N GLN A 578 -10.29 0.91 -31.48
CA GLN A 578 -10.76 -0.24 -32.27
C GLN A 578 -9.95 -1.50 -31.94
N CYS A 579 -10.60 -2.66 -32.02
CA CYS A 579 -9.92 -3.94 -31.77
C CYS A 579 -8.95 -4.31 -32.91
N CYS A 580 -9.38 -4.12 -34.15
CA CYS A 580 -8.69 -4.68 -35.30
C CYS A 580 -7.90 -3.63 -36.07
N PRO A 581 -6.70 -3.99 -36.54
CA PRO A 581 -5.90 -3.10 -37.37
C PRO A 581 -6.59 -2.86 -38.73
N VAL A 582 -6.26 -1.76 -39.40
CA VAL A 582 -6.73 -1.42 -40.75
C VAL A 582 -5.55 -1.26 -41.71
N CYS A 583 -5.72 -1.52 -43.00
CA CYS A 583 -4.62 -1.36 -43.97
C CYS A 583 -4.37 0.13 -44.27
N VAL A 584 -3.09 0.52 -44.36
CA VAL A 584 -2.66 1.92 -44.59
C VAL A 584 -2.82 2.34 -46.04
N ASP A 585 -2.69 1.41 -46.99
CA ASP A 585 -2.54 1.72 -48.41
C ASP A 585 -3.78 1.30 -49.24
N HIS A 586 -4.75 2.23 -49.29
CA HIS A 586 -5.80 2.56 -50.28
C HIS A 586 -6.76 1.56 -50.97
N ASN A 587 -7.97 2.12 -51.16
CA ASN A 587 -9.06 1.84 -52.11
C ASN A 587 -10.09 0.74 -51.79
N LYS A 588 -11.36 1.19 -51.90
CA LYS A 588 -12.66 0.53 -51.63
C LYS A 588 -12.61 -1.00 -51.48
N PRO A 589 -13.27 -1.58 -50.44
CA PRO A 589 -13.50 -3.01 -50.43
C PRO A 589 -14.43 -3.38 -51.59
N THR A 590 -13.91 -4.04 -52.62
CA THR A 590 -14.76 -4.83 -53.52
C THR A 590 -15.25 -6.03 -52.74
N GLU A 591 -16.54 -6.04 -52.39
CA GLU A 591 -17.23 -7.24 -51.94
C GLU A 591 -17.07 -8.34 -52.98
N LYS A 592 -16.41 -9.45 -52.61
CA LYS A 592 -16.61 -10.72 -53.31
C LYS A 592 -17.74 -11.45 -52.61
N LYS A 593 -18.90 -11.53 -53.29
CA LYS A 593 -20.03 -12.38 -52.91
C LYS A 593 -19.53 -13.79 -52.58
N ALA A 594 -19.83 -14.23 -51.36
CA ALA A 594 -19.64 -15.62 -50.96
C ALA A 594 -20.53 -16.51 -51.84
N THR A 595 -19.91 -17.35 -52.67
CA THR A 595 -20.60 -18.46 -53.35
C THR A 595 -21.11 -19.44 -52.30
N ARG A 596 -22.43 -19.48 -52.15
CA ARG A 596 -23.18 -20.38 -51.27
C ARG A 596 -23.08 -21.81 -51.84
N ARG A 597 -22.14 -22.62 -51.35
CA ARG A 597 -22.23 -24.09 -51.51
C ARG A 597 -23.32 -24.61 -50.58
N ARG A 598 -24.50 -24.87 -51.13
CA ARG A 598 -25.51 -25.73 -50.51
C ARG A 598 -24.89 -27.12 -50.32
N ARG A 599 -24.76 -27.56 -49.06
CA ARG A 599 -24.66 -28.99 -48.75
C ARG A 599 -26.09 -29.45 -48.48
N SER A 600 -26.61 -30.20 -49.44
CA SER A 600 -27.85 -30.96 -49.38
C SER A 600 -27.82 -31.94 -48.21
N GLN A 601 -28.97 -32.06 -47.54
CA GLN A 601 -29.34 -33.20 -46.72
C GLN A 601 -29.26 -34.47 -47.56
N VAL A 602 -28.52 -35.47 -47.07
CA VAL A 602 -28.90 -36.89 -47.01
C VAL A 602 -28.33 -37.42 -45.71
#